data_AF-A0A453LH49-F1
#
_entry.id   AF-A0A453LH49-F1
#
_cell.length_a   1.000
_cell.length_b   1.000
_cell.length_c   1.000
_cell.angle_alpha   90.00
_cell.angle_beta   90.00
_cell.angle_gamma   90.00
#
_symmetry.space_group_name_H-M   'P 1'
#
loop_
_entity.id
_entity.type
_entity.pdbx_description
1 polymer ?
#
loop_
_entity_poly.entity_id
_entity_poly.type
_entity_poly.pdbx_seq_one_letter_code
_entity_poly.pdbx_strand_id
1 'polypeptide(L)'
;MGMNMVLLKELPPEETKVLTLNLLKTMDPNDIQNEKSRGQIILEATYKPFKEEDMEKESVDGVDEVQKAPDNTPAGGGLLFVVVHEAQDLEGKHHTNPYAKIIFKGEEKKTKV
;
A
#
# COMPACT_ATOMS: atom_id res chain seq x y z
N MET A 1 -12.35 -11.34 -3.44
CA MET A 1 -11.20 -10.43 -3.37
C MET A 1 -10.59 -10.62 -1.99
N GLY A 2 -9.32 -11.00 -1.95
CA GLY A 2 -8.54 -11.03 -0.71
C GLY A 2 -7.86 -9.67 -0.51
N MET A 3 -7.68 -9.24 0.74
CA MET A 3 -7.10 -7.94 1.07
C MET A 3 -6.14 -8.02 2.25
N ASN A 4 -5.24 -7.05 2.32
CA ASN A 4 -4.38 -6.80 3.47
C ASN A 4 -3.96 -5.31 3.46
N MET A 5 -3.36 -4.82 4.54
CA MET A 5 -2.91 -3.44 4.68
C MET A 5 -1.49 -3.41 5.20
N VAL A 6 -0.67 -2.54 4.61
CA VAL A 6 0.69 -2.25 5.07
C VAL A 6 0.70 -0.84 5.62
N LEU A 7 1.08 -0.68 6.88
CA LEU A 7 1.24 0.65 7.47
C LEU A 7 2.56 1.26 7.00
N LEU A 8 2.51 2.45 6.38
CA LEU A 8 3.72 3.09 5.87
C LEU A 8 4.77 3.37 6.95
N LYS A 9 4.35 3.58 8.21
CA LYS A 9 5.27 3.75 9.35
C LYS A 9 6.12 2.51 9.66
N GLU A 10 5.76 1.34 9.13
CA GLU A 10 6.49 0.09 9.29
C GLU A 10 7.48 -0.17 8.14
N LEU A 11 7.51 0.73 7.16
CA LEU A 11 8.50 0.71 6.09
C LEU A 11 9.70 1.57 6.51
N PRO A 12 10.90 0.98 6.67
CA PRO A 12 12.11 1.76 6.90
C PRO A 12 12.38 2.70 5.70
N PRO A 13 12.77 3.96 5.95
CA PRO A 13 13.14 4.88 4.88
C PRO A 13 14.32 4.38 4.04
N GLU A 14 14.25 4.59 2.72
CA GLU A 14 15.25 4.21 1.71
C GLU A 14 15.58 2.71 1.63
N GLU A 15 14.85 1.85 2.36
CA GLU A 15 15.06 0.41 2.37
C GLU A 15 13.88 -0.33 1.72
N THR A 16 14.21 -1.32 0.89
CA THR A 16 13.23 -2.19 0.26
C THR A 16 12.85 -3.33 1.19
N LYS A 17 11.56 -3.41 1.51
CA LYS A 17 11.00 -4.49 2.34
C LYS A 17 10.18 -5.45 1.49
N VAL A 18 10.57 -6.72 1.48
CA VAL A 18 9.75 -7.81 0.92
C VAL A 18 8.69 -8.19 1.94
N LEU A 19 7.44 -8.25 1.50
CA LEU A 19 6.26 -8.52 2.32
C LEU A 19 5.52 -9.72 1.74
N THR A 20 5.32 -10.74 2.57
CA THR A 20 4.40 -11.86 2.29
C THR A 20 3.15 -11.64 3.11
N LEU A 21 2.03 -11.38 2.45
CA LEU A 21 0.77 -10.99 3.09
C LEU A 21 -0.29 -12.07 2.86
N ASN A 22 -0.76 -12.67 3.96
CA ASN A 22 -1.94 -13.54 3.92
C ASN A 22 -3.18 -12.72 3.61
N LEU A 23 -3.98 -13.17 2.65
CA LEU A 23 -5.15 -12.43 2.21
C LEU A 23 -6.35 -12.69 3.11
N LEU A 24 -6.94 -11.62 3.62
CA LEU A 24 -8.13 -11.63 4.46
C LEU A 24 -9.38 -11.34 3.63
N LYS A 25 -10.55 -11.72 4.16
CA LYS A 25 -11.85 -11.38 3.56
C LYS A 25 -12.22 -9.92 3.85
N THR A 26 -11.95 -9.49 5.08
CA THR A 26 -12.22 -8.14 5.60
C THR A 26 -11.06 -7.71 6.49
N MET A 27 -10.99 -6.41 6.79
CA MET A 27 -10.01 -5.85 7.73
C MET A 27 -10.49 -5.88 9.19
N ASP A 28 -11.67 -6.45 9.47
CA ASP A 28 -12.13 -6.66 10.84
C ASP A 28 -11.42 -7.89 11.44
N PRO A 29 -10.59 -7.72 12.49
CA PRO A 29 -9.85 -8.83 13.08
C PRO A 29 -10.75 -9.90 13.73
N ASN A 30 -12.02 -9.59 14.03
CA ASN A 30 -12.96 -10.53 14.66
C ASN A 30 -13.90 -11.22 13.65
N ASP A 31 -13.77 -10.93 12.35
CA ASP A 31 -14.60 -11.56 11.33
C ASP A 31 -14.21 -13.03 11.15
N ILE A 32 -15.13 -13.93 11.48
CA ILE A 32 -14.96 -15.39 11.34
C ILE A 32 -14.63 -15.81 9.89
N GLN A 33 -14.97 -14.99 8.88
CA GLN A 33 -14.62 -15.27 7.49
C GLN A 33 -13.11 -15.19 7.21
N ASN A 34 -12.34 -14.60 8.12
CA ASN A 34 -10.87 -14.52 8.05
C ASN A 34 -10.18 -15.82 8.47
N GLU A 35 -10.88 -16.77 9.08
CA GLU A 35 -10.34 -18.11 9.38
C GLU A 35 -10.09 -18.94 8.11
N LYS A 36 -10.82 -18.64 7.02
CA LYS A 36 -10.64 -19.31 5.74
C LYS A 36 -9.42 -18.75 5.00
N SER A 37 -8.46 -19.61 4.68
CA SER A 37 -7.33 -19.25 3.81
C SER A 37 -7.80 -18.81 2.42
N ARG A 38 -7.20 -17.72 1.91
CA ARG A 38 -7.50 -17.10 0.60
C ARG A 38 -6.24 -16.88 -0.22
N GLY A 39 -5.17 -17.58 0.14
CA GLY A 39 -3.87 -17.42 -0.45
C GLY A 39 -3.09 -16.24 0.12
N GLN A 40 -1.99 -15.94 -0.55
CA GLN A 40 -1.04 -14.91 -0.15
C GLN A 40 -0.55 -14.13 -1.35
N ILE A 41 -0.09 -12.91 -1.10
CA ILE A 41 0.56 -12.06 -2.09
C ILE A 41 1.96 -11.69 -1.60
N ILE A 42 2.93 -11.72 -2.52
CA ILE A 42 4.31 -11.31 -2.29
C ILE A 42 4.54 -10.00 -3.04
N LEU A 43 4.99 -8.98 -2.31
CA LEU A 43 5.30 -7.67 -2.87
C LEU A 43 6.51 -7.06 -2.21
N GLU A 44 7.18 -6.16 -2.90
CA GLU A 44 8.17 -5.26 -2.33
C GLU A 44 7.58 -3.86 -2.17
N ALA A 45 7.88 -3.23 -1.04
CA ALA A 45 7.56 -1.84 -0.79
C ALA A 45 8.81 -1.09 -0.36
N THR A 46 9.06 0.06 -0.98
CA THR A 46 10.16 0.97 -0.62
C THR A 46 9.60 2.37 -0.44
N TYR A 47 9.84 2.96 0.72
CA TYR A 47 9.50 4.36 0.97
C TYR A 47 10.77 5.20 0.88
N LYS A 48 10.82 6.15 -0.06
CA LYS A 48 11.93 7.10 -0.22
C LYS A 48 11.44 8.50 0.17
N PRO A 49 11.79 9.02 1.35
CA PRO A 49 11.52 10.41 1.70
C PRO A 49 12.19 11.36 0.69
N PHE A 50 11.55 12.50 0.42
CA PHE A 50 12.20 13.57 -0.34
C PHE A 50 13.23 14.29 0.55
N LYS A 51 14.40 14.60 -0.02
CA LYS A 51 15.41 15.45 0.63
C LYS A 51 15.03 16.92 0.42
N GLU A 52 15.63 17.83 1.19
CA GLU A 52 15.41 19.28 1.04
C GLU A 52 15.72 19.78 -0.38
N GLU A 53 16.64 19.12 -1.07
CA GLU A 53 17.02 19.41 -2.47
C GLU A 53 16.00 18.88 -3.49
N ASP A 54 15.22 17.85 -3.12
CA ASP A 54 14.15 17.27 -3.94
C ASP A 54 12.83 18.04 -3.78
N MET A 55 12.73 18.92 -2.78
CA MET A 55 11.58 19.78 -2.57
C MET A 55 11.72 21.00 -3.47
N GLU A 56 10.88 21.10 -4.50
CA GLU A 56 10.70 22.36 -5.21
C GLU A 56 10.34 23.44 -4.19
N LYS A 57 11.02 24.60 -4.26
CA LYS A 57 10.64 25.80 -3.49
C LYS A 57 9.31 26.29 -4.05
N GLU A 58 8.21 25.61 -3.72
CA GLU A 58 6.89 26.11 -4.04
C GLU A 58 6.71 27.42 -3.26
N SER A 59 6.75 28.52 -4.02
CA SER A 59 6.23 29.81 -3.60
C SER A 59 4.80 29.61 -3.16
N VAL A 60 4.56 29.79 -1.87
CA VAL A 60 3.25 29.69 -1.23
C VAL A 60 2.39 30.87 -1.70
N ASP A 61 1.84 30.79 -2.90
CA ASP A 61 0.79 31.70 -3.36
C ASP A 61 -0.40 30.88 -3.83
N GLY A 62 -1.27 30.61 -2.84
CA GLY A 62 -2.60 30.05 -2.99
C GLY A 62 -2.62 28.55 -3.25
N VAL A 63 -3.24 27.78 -2.33
CA VAL A 63 -4.26 26.75 -2.62
C VAL A 63 -4.75 26.16 -1.28
N ASP A 64 -6.07 25.96 -1.28
CA ASP A 64 -6.98 25.42 -0.29
C ASP A 64 -6.46 24.39 0.74
N GLU A 65 -6.96 24.58 1.97
CA GLU A 65 -7.05 23.61 3.08
C GLU A 65 -6.09 22.40 3.02
N VAL A 66 -4.81 22.67 3.28
CA VAL A 66 -3.84 21.61 3.59
C VAL A 66 -4.34 20.88 4.85
N GLN A 67 -4.90 19.68 4.66
CA GLN A 67 -5.29 18.81 5.76
C GLN A 67 -4.11 18.66 6.72
N LYS A 68 -4.31 19.08 7.98
CA LYS A 68 -3.27 19.02 9.00
C LYS A 68 -2.78 17.57 9.12
N ALA A 69 -1.50 17.37 8.87
CA ALA A 69 -0.89 16.04 8.97
C ALA A 69 -1.04 15.50 10.41
N PRO A 70 -1.29 14.19 10.59
CA PRO A 70 -1.29 13.58 11.92
C PRO A 70 0.04 13.81 12.66
N ASP A 71 -0.03 13.83 13.99
CA ASP A 71 1.16 13.97 14.84
C ASP A 71 2.15 12.83 14.54
N ASN A 72 3.44 13.18 14.39
CA ASN A 72 4.56 12.32 13.92
C ASN A 72 4.65 12.10 12.40
N THR A 73 3.88 12.81 11.57
CA THR A 73 4.15 12.83 10.13
C THR A 73 5.46 13.59 9.89
N PRO A 74 6.48 13.00 9.25
CA PRO A 74 7.71 13.71 8.92
C PRO A 74 7.42 14.98 8.11
N ALA A 75 8.22 16.03 8.33
CA ALA A 75 8.13 17.25 7.53
C ALA A 75 8.58 16.92 6.09
N GLY A 76 7.62 16.76 5.18
CA GLY A 76 7.89 16.51 3.77
C GLY A 76 7.04 15.42 3.12
N GLY A 77 7.23 15.30 1.80
CA GLY A 77 6.67 14.21 0.99
C GLY A 77 7.66 13.06 0.83
N GLY A 78 7.29 12.12 -0.03
CA GLY A 78 8.17 11.06 -0.47
C GLY A 78 7.53 10.20 -1.55
N LEU A 79 8.32 9.29 -2.09
CA LEU A 79 7.90 8.34 -3.11
C LEU A 79 7.71 6.96 -2.51
N LEU A 80 6.57 6.34 -2.81
CA LEU A 80 6.28 4.95 -2.48
C LEU A 80 6.41 4.10 -3.74
N PHE A 81 7.40 3.21 -3.77
CA PHE A 81 7.52 2.19 -4.80
C PHE A 81 6.90 0.90 -4.31
N VAL A 82 6.01 0.32 -5.12
CA VAL A 82 5.39 -0.99 -4.86
C VAL A 82 5.61 -1.88 -6.07
N VAL A 83 6.27 -3.01 -5.87
CA VAL A 83 6.47 -4.04 -6.89
C VAL A 83 5.68 -5.27 -6.47
N VAL A 84 4.67 -5.63 -7.26
CA VAL A 84 3.89 -6.85 -7.02
C VAL A 84 4.58 -8.00 -7.76
N HIS A 85 5.04 -9.01 -7.02
CA HIS A 85 5.75 -10.15 -7.58
C HIS A 85 4.78 -11.22 -8.05
N GLU A 86 4.07 -11.81 -7.10
CA GLU A 86 3.18 -12.93 -7.36
C GLU A 86 2.12 -13.07 -6.26
N ALA A 87 1.14 -13.92 -6.54
CA ALA A 87 0.18 -14.37 -5.54
C ALA A 87 -0.09 -15.85 -5.74
N GLN A 88 -0.24 -16.58 -4.64
CA GLN A 88 -0.32 -18.04 -4.61
C GLN A 88 -1.52 -18.50 -3.79
N ASP A 89 -2.03 -19.69 -4.11
CA ASP A 89 -3.16 -20.34 -3.44
C ASP A 89 -4.42 -19.45 -3.34
N LEU A 90 -4.63 -18.61 -4.35
CA LEU A 90 -5.76 -17.70 -4.41
C LEU A 90 -7.08 -18.45 -4.48
N GLU A 91 -8.06 -18.01 -3.67
CA GLU A 91 -9.40 -18.57 -3.74
C GLU A 91 -10.07 -18.24 -5.10
N GLY A 92 -10.55 -19.29 -5.77
CA GLY A 92 -11.29 -19.22 -7.02
C GLY A 92 -12.31 -20.34 -7.13
N LYS A 93 -13.46 -20.08 -7.78
CA LYS A 93 -14.45 -21.13 -8.07
C LYS A 93 -14.36 -21.64 -9.51
N HIS A 94 -14.46 -20.75 -10.49
CA HIS A 94 -14.38 -21.09 -11.91
C HIS A 94 -13.67 -19.95 -12.65
N HIS A 95 -12.80 -20.28 -13.60
CA HIS A 95 -12.10 -19.33 -14.50
C HIS A 95 -11.70 -18.01 -13.83
N THR A 96 -10.64 -18.06 -13.02
CA THR A 96 -10.12 -16.87 -12.33
C THR A 96 -9.14 -16.10 -13.19
N ASN A 97 -9.36 -14.79 -13.30
CA ASN A 97 -8.41 -13.84 -13.89
C ASN A 97 -7.94 -12.87 -12.77
N PRO A 98 -6.94 -13.27 -11.96
CA PRO A 98 -6.54 -12.49 -10.81
C PRO A 98 -5.81 -11.20 -11.23
N TYR A 99 -6.00 -10.13 -10.46
CA TYR A 99 -5.23 -8.89 -10.57
C TYR A 99 -5.03 -8.30 -9.18
N ALA A 100 -3.94 -7.55 -9.00
CA ALA A 100 -3.68 -6.81 -7.78
C ALA A 100 -4.24 -5.38 -7.89
N LYS A 101 -4.74 -4.87 -6.77
CA LYS A 101 -5.28 -3.51 -6.65
C LYS A 101 -4.66 -2.85 -5.42
N ILE A 102 -3.97 -1.73 -5.64
CA ILE A 102 -3.34 -0.93 -4.59
C ILE A 102 -4.18 0.32 -4.39
N ILE A 103 -4.49 0.64 -3.14
CA ILE A 103 -5.19 1.87 -2.76
C ILE A 103 -4.26 2.67 -1.83
N PHE A 104 -3.91 3.89 -2.23
CA PHE A 104 -3.10 4.80 -1.44
C PHE A 104 -3.76 6.18 -1.38
N LYS A 105 -4.17 6.62 -0.18
CA LYS A 105 -4.88 7.90 0.03
C LYS A 105 -6.05 8.14 -0.94
N GLY A 106 -6.77 7.07 -1.30
CA GLY A 106 -7.91 7.13 -2.24
C GLY A 106 -7.53 6.99 -3.72
N GLU A 107 -6.25 7.08 -4.08
CA GLU A 107 -5.78 6.74 -5.42
C GLU A 107 -5.74 5.22 -5.60
N GLU A 108 -6.24 4.73 -6.74
CA GLU A 108 -6.29 3.31 -7.07
C GLU A 108 -5.38 2.99 -8.27
N LYS A 109 -4.50 1.98 -8.12
CA LYS A 109 -3.72 1.40 -9.22
C LYS A 109 -3.98 -0.10 -9.33
N LYS A 110 -4.02 -0.64 -10.55
CA LYS A 110 -4.28 -2.07 -10.83
C LYS A 110 -3.25 -2.66 -11.77
N THR A 111 -2.93 -3.95 -11.58
CA THR A 111 -2.18 -4.73 -12.56
C THR A 111 -3.07 -5.12 -13.74
N LYS A 112 -2.42 -5.58 -14.83
CA LYS A 112 -3.14 -6.23 -15.93
C LYS A 112 -3.81 -7.52 -15.44
N VAL A 113 -4.83 -7.93 -16.21
CA VAL A 113 -5.62 -9.16 -16.06
C VAL A 113 -5.15 -10.17 -17.09
#